data_AF-A0A7V9NNV8-F1
#
_entry.id   AF-A0A7V9NNV8-F1
#
_cell.length_a   1.000
_cell.length_b   1.000
_cell.length_c   1.000
_cell.angle_alpha   90.00
_cell.angle_beta   90.00
_cell.angle_gamma   90.00
#
_symmetry.space_group_name_H-M   'P 1'
#
loop_
_entity.id
_entity.type
_entity.pdbx_description
1 polymer ?
#
loop_
_entity_poly.entity_id
_entity_poly.type
_entity_poly.pdbx_seq_one_letter_code
_entity_poly.pdbx_strand_id
1 'polypeptide(L)'
;MGIIVQKEGILSSLQDLGRDGFRNLGINPSGAMDKIAVRLINILLGNDEAEAVLEMHFPAPEILFEEDAIFALGGADFHAKLNNKKLENWKPYFTEKGSILKFSKKTFGMRAYLSVKGGFRIEKWLGSASTNLSAEIG
;
A
#
# COMPACT_ATOMS: atom_id res chain seq x y z
N MET A 1 -13.49 2.03 5.83
CA MET A 1 -12.26 1.23 6.00
C MET A 1 -11.23 2.05 6.74
N GLY A 2 -11.15 1.85 8.06
CA GLY A 2 -10.01 2.26 8.89
C GLY A 2 -8.98 1.14 9.00
N ILE A 3 -7.71 1.49 8.90
CA ILE A 3 -6.60 0.63 9.32
C ILE A 3 -5.78 1.37 10.38
N ILE A 4 -5.31 0.64 11.39
CA ILE A 4 -4.39 1.17 12.39
C ILE A 4 -3.02 0.51 12.18
N VAL A 5 -2.00 1.35 12.06
CA VAL A 5 -0.61 0.92 12.06
C VAL A 5 -0.17 0.77 13.52
N GLN A 6 -0.09 -0.46 14.01
CA GLN A 6 0.34 -0.77 15.39
C GLN A 6 1.86 -0.70 15.53
N LYS A 7 2.58 -0.98 14.45
CA LYS A 7 4.04 -0.78 14.33
C LYS A 7 4.34 -0.26 12.94
N GLU A 8 5.13 0.79 12.84
CA GLU A 8 5.37 1.55 11.60
C GLU A 8 6.25 0.84 10.57
N GLY A 9 7.05 -0.14 11.00
CA GLY A 9 8.08 -0.74 10.15
C GLY A 9 9.24 0.23 9.91
N ILE A 10 10.04 0.00 8.88
CA ILE A 10 11.17 0.88 8.55
C ILE A 10 10.75 2.11 7.74
N LEU A 11 9.84 1.91 6.78
CA LEU A 11 9.26 2.98 5.97
C LEU A 11 8.01 2.44 5.26
N SER A 12 6.89 3.10 5.56
CA SER A 12 5.60 2.85 4.91
C SER A 12 5.03 4.19 4.46
N SER A 13 4.56 4.27 3.22
CA SER A 13 4.00 5.52 2.67
C SER A 13 2.85 5.23 1.74
N LEU A 14 1.91 6.17 1.65
CA LEU A 14 0.82 6.09 0.68
C LEU A 14 1.35 6.50 -0.70
N GLN A 15 1.05 5.71 -1.71
CA GLN A 15 1.53 5.93 -3.07
C GLN A 15 0.44 5.61 -4.09
N ASP A 16 0.20 6.51 -5.02
CA ASP A 16 -0.53 6.23 -6.25
C ASP A 16 0.45 6.21 -7.45
N LEU A 17 0.01 6.57 -8.65
CA LEU A 17 0.89 6.64 -9.83
C LEU A 17 1.72 7.93 -9.91
N GLY A 18 1.51 8.89 -9.01
CA GLY A 18 2.24 10.14 -8.88
C GLY A 18 1.52 11.38 -9.43
N ARG A 19 2.23 12.51 -9.37
CA ARG A 19 1.83 13.86 -9.79
C ARG A 19 2.67 14.37 -10.96
N ASP A 20 2.24 14.09 -12.18
CA ASP A 20 2.93 14.64 -13.34
C ASP A 20 2.50 16.09 -13.65
N GLY A 21 3.34 16.84 -14.37
CA GLY A 21 3.03 18.20 -14.85
C GLY A 21 3.60 19.36 -14.02
N PHE A 22 4.22 19.10 -12.86
CA PHE A 22 4.71 20.15 -11.95
C PHE A 22 6.24 20.27 -11.85
N ARG A 23 6.99 19.58 -12.72
CA ARG A 23 8.47 19.58 -12.69
C ARG A 23 9.07 20.97 -12.97
N ASN A 24 8.37 21.80 -13.74
CA ASN A 24 8.73 23.20 -13.97
C ASN A 24 8.70 24.05 -12.68
N LEU A 25 7.97 23.60 -11.66
CA LEU A 25 7.92 24.21 -10.33
C LEU A 25 8.88 23.52 -9.34
N GLY A 26 9.73 22.61 -9.81
CA GLY A 26 10.64 21.83 -8.96
C GLY A 26 9.96 20.68 -8.20
N ILE A 27 8.72 20.34 -8.54
CA ILE A 27 7.97 19.28 -7.85
C ILE A 27 8.17 17.95 -8.60
N ASN A 28 8.73 16.98 -7.89
CA ASN A 28 8.92 15.63 -8.42
C ASN A 28 7.57 14.88 -8.51
N PRO A 29 7.42 13.95 -9.48
CA PRO A 29 6.19 13.18 -9.62
C PRO A 29 5.86 12.26 -8.44
N SER A 30 6.84 11.86 -7.63
CA SER A 30 6.66 10.79 -6.64
C SER A 30 6.01 9.55 -7.28
N GLY A 31 5.07 8.90 -6.60
CA GLY A 31 4.44 7.68 -7.08
C GLY A 31 5.09 6.44 -6.49
N ALA A 32 4.35 5.35 -6.58
CA ALA A 32 4.88 4.04 -6.24
C ALA A 32 6.10 3.72 -7.09
N MET A 33 7.09 3.07 -6.48
CA MET A 33 8.32 2.70 -7.19
C MET A 33 8.05 1.65 -8.28
N ASP A 34 7.17 0.68 -7.98
CA ASP A 34 6.73 -0.34 -8.94
C ASP A 34 5.28 -0.06 -9.34
N LYS A 35 5.12 0.81 -10.34
CA LYS A 35 3.80 1.20 -10.86
C LYS A 35 3.03 0.04 -11.49
N ILE A 36 3.73 -0.98 -12.01
CA ILE A 36 3.07 -2.16 -12.59
C ILE A 36 2.42 -2.96 -11.47
N ALA A 37 3.14 -3.15 -10.35
CA ALA A 37 2.59 -3.84 -9.20
C ALA A 37 1.33 -3.16 -8.65
N VAL A 38 1.34 -1.82 -8.55
CA VAL A 38 0.19 -1.03 -8.09
C VAL A 38 -1.01 -1.17 -9.04
N ARG A 39 -0.79 -1.09 -10.35
CA ARG A 39 -1.88 -1.29 -11.33
C ARG A 39 -2.49 -2.69 -11.19
N LEU A 40 -1.66 -3.73 -11.16
CA LEU A 40 -2.12 -5.11 -11.09
C LEU A 40 -2.90 -5.42 -9.80
N ILE A 41 -2.42 -4.94 -8.65
CA ILE A 41 -3.08 -5.21 -7.36
C ILE A 41 -4.42 -4.47 -7.23
N ASN A 42 -4.52 -3.26 -7.80
CA ASN A 42 -5.77 -2.51 -7.84
C ASN A 42 -6.79 -3.15 -8.79
N ILE A 43 -6.35 -3.55 -9.99
CA ILE A 43 -7.18 -4.28 -10.95
C ILE A 43 -7.71 -5.58 -10.34
N LEU A 44 -6.88 -6.31 -9.59
CA LEU A 44 -7.27 -7.54 -8.92
C LEU A 44 -8.43 -7.35 -7.93
N LEU A 45 -8.53 -6.17 -7.31
CA LEU A 45 -9.59 -5.81 -6.37
C LEU A 45 -10.79 -5.13 -7.04
N GLY A 46 -10.69 -4.84 -8.35
CA GLY A 46 -11.69 -4.09 -9.11
C GLY A 46 -11.68 -2.59 -8.81
N ASN A 47 -10.56 -2.06 -8.31
CA ASN A 47 -10.35 -0.63 -8.12
C ASN A 47 -9.93 0.05 -9.43
N ASP A 48 -9.93 1.38 -9.45
CA ASP A 48 -9.19 2.14 -10.46
C ASP A 48 -7.70 1.74 -10.39
N GLU A 49 -7.05 1.54 -11.55
CA GLU A 49 -5.67 1.07 -11.59
C GLU A 49 -4.67 2.06 -10.93
N ALA A 50 -5.04 3.34 -10.84
CA ALA A 50 -4.27 4.39 -10.22
C ALA A 50 -4.68 4.69 -8.78
N GLU A 51 -5.53 3.86 -8.17
CA GLU A 51 -5.93 4.03 -6.77
C GLU A 51 -4.72 3.94 -5.82
N ALA A 52 -4.75 4.72 -4.74
CA ALA A 52 -3.64 4.75 -3.80
C ALA A 52 -3.45 3.39 -3.11
N VAL A 53 -2.19 3.04 -2.83
CA VAL A 53 -1.80 1.85 -2.09
C VAL A 53 -0.84 2.21 -0.97
N LEU A 54 -0.70 1.34 0.02
CA LEU A 54 0.37 1.44 1.00
C LEU A 54 1.63 0.74 0.48
N GLU A 55 2.65 1.51 0.12
CA GLU A 55 3.99 1.01 -0.22
C GLU A 55 4.79 0.78 1.08
N MET A 56 5.34 -0.42 1.23
CA MET A 56 6.00 -0.89 2.46
C MET A 56 7.39 -1.46 2.16
N HIS A 57 8.33 -1.19 3.06
CA HIS A 57 9.67 -1.76 3.07
C HIS A 57 9.81 -2.78 4.21
N PHE A 58 10.71 -3.76 4.08
CA PHE A 58 10.99 -4.70 5.17
C PHE A 58 12.09 -4.14 6.10
N PRO A 59 11.94 -4.18 7.45
CA PRO A 59 10.79 -4.67 8.22
C PRO A 59 9.49 -3.88 7.99
N ALA A 60 8.41 -4.60 7.67
CA ALA A 60 7.12 -4.03 7.26
C ALA A 60 6.18 -3.80 8.47
N PRO A 61 5.15 -2.95 8.34
CA PRO A 61 4.29 -2.57 9.45
C PRO A 61 3.42 -3.72 9.96
N GLU A 62 2.97 -3.60 11.21
CA GLU A 62 1.89 -4.42 11.77
C GLU A 62 0.58 -3.63 11.65
N ILE A 63 -0.39 -4.18 10.92
CA ILE A 63 -1.62 -3.47 10.55
C ILE A 63 -2.83 -4.17 11.15
N LEU A 64 -3.65 -3.42 11.88
CA LEU A 64 -4.95 -3.84 12.39
C LEU A 64 -6.05 -3.30 11.45
N PHE A 65 -6.93 -4.18 10.99
CA PHE A 65 -8.12 -3.79 10.25
C PHE A 65 -9.25 -3.43 11.23
N GLU A 66 -9.81 -2.21 11.14
CA GLU A 66 -10.87 -1.75 12.05
C GLU A 66 -12.29 -2.05 11.56
N GLU A 67 -12.41 -2.55 10.33
CA GLU A 67 -13.64 -2.91 9.64
C GLU A 67 -13.40 -4.16 8.80
N ASP A 68 -14.48 -4.82 8.37
CA ASP A 68 -14.40 -5.92 7.41
C ASP A 68 -13.91 -5.42 6.05
N ALA A 69 -12.88 -6.06 5.49
CA ALA A 69 -12.19 -5.60 4.29
C ALA A 69 -11.99 -6.73 3.27
N ILE A 70 -11.85 -6.34 2.01
CA ILE A 70 -11.16 -7.15 1.00
C ILE A 70 -9.88 -6.43 0.65
N PHE A 71 -8.74 -7.12 0.75
CA PHE A 71 -7.43 -6.56 0.44
C PHE A 71 -6.61 -7.54 -0.39
N ALA A 72 -5.54 -7.04 -0.99
CA ALA A 72 -4.53 -7.87 -1.64
C ALA A 72 -3.13 -7.35 -1.31
N LEU A 73 -2.15 -8.25 -1.45
CA LEU A 73 -0.73 -7.93 -1.35
C LEU A 73 -0.04 -8.16 -2.70
N GLY A 74 0.94 -7.33 -3.03
CA GLY A 74 1.69 -7.41 -4.28
C GLY A 74 3.13 -6.94 -4.14
N GLY A 75 3.91 -7.09 -5.20
CA GLY A 75 5.34 -6.79 -5.20
C GLY A 75 6.15 -7.83 -4.44
N ALA A 76 6.99 -7.38 -3.51
CA ALA A 76 7.86 -8.20 -2.68
C ALA A 76 7.08 -9.19 -1.79
N ASP A 77 7.64 -10.38 -1.58
CA ASP A 77 7.10 -11.36 -0.63
C ASP A 77 7.80 -11.19 0.73
N PHE A 78 7.06 -10.64 1.69
CA PHE A 78 7.50 -10.46 3.08
C PHE A 78 6.92 -11.50 4.04
N HIS A 79 6.48 -12.65 3.51
CA HIS A 79 5.93 -13.78 4.26
C HIS A 79 4.79 -13.33 5.18
N ALA A 80 3.78 -12.72 4.55
CA ALA A 80 2.64 -12.11 5.22
C ALA A 80 1.77 -13.15 5.92
N LYS A 81 1.18 -12.75 7.05
CA LYS A 81 0.25 -13.55 7.83
C LYS A 81 -0.92 -12.70 8.31
N LEU A 82 -2.14 -13.19 8.13
CA LEU A 82 -3.35 -12.63 8.75
C LEU A 82 -3.74 -13.53 9.92
N ASN A 83 -3.76 -13.01 11.15
CA ASN A 83 -4.07 -13.80 12.36
C ASN A 83 -3.30 -15.14 12.41
N ASN A 84 -1.99 -15.10 12.10
CA ASN A 84 -1.06 -16.23 12.00
C ASN A 84 -1.24 -17.18 10.81
N LYS A 85 -2.26 -17.01 9.97
CA LYS A 85 -2.43 -17.78 8.72
C LYS A 85 -1.62 -17.13 7.60
N LYS A 86 -0.77 -17.91 6.92
CA LYS A 86 0.06 -17.43 5.81
C LYS A 86 -0.81 -16.94 4.65
N LEU A 87 -0.40 -15.83 4.05
CA LEU A 87 -0.96 -15.30 2.81
C LEU A 87 0.00 -15.49 1.64
N GLU A 88 -0.55 -15.43 0.44
CA GLU A 88 0.15 -15.41 -0.84
C GLU A 88 -0.01 -14.02 -1.46
N ASN A 89 1.00 -13.54 -2.18
CA ASN A 89 0.85 -12.32 -2.98
C ASN A 89 -0.09 -12.57 -4.17
N TRP A 90 -0.61 -11.49 -4.75
CA TRP A 90 -1.43 -11.46 -5.96
C TRP A 90 -2.75 -12.24 -5.84
N LYS A 91 -3.31 -12.27 -4.63
CA LYS A 91 -4.58 -12.90 -4.33
C LYS A 91 -5.44 -11.99 -3.43
N PRO A 92 -6.74 -11.86 -3.71
CA PRO A 92 -7.65 -11.13 -2.83
C PRO A 92 -7.97 -11.96 -1.59
N TYR A 93 -8.01 -11.30 -0.44
CA TYR A 93 -8.36 -11.87 0.85
C TYR A 93 -9.46 -11.06 1.51
N PHE A 94 -10.46 -11.75 2.04
CA PHE A 94 -11.41 -11.18 2.99
C PHE A 94 -10.80 -11.21 4.39
N THR A 95 -11.03 -10.15 5.15
CA THR A 95 -10.65 -10.05 6.55
C THR A 95 -11.80 -9.46 7.35
N GLU A 96 -11.99 -9.97 8.56
CA GLU A 96 -12.94 -9.43 9.53
C GLU A 96 -12.29 -8.31 10.34
N LYS A 97 -13.12 -7.39 10.84
CA LYS A 97 -12.72 -6.40 11.84
C LYS A 97 -11.95 -7.05 12.98
N GLY A 98 -10.86 -6.39 13.39
CA GLY A 98 -10.00 -6.84 14.48
C GLY A 98 -8.86 -7.76 14.02
N SER A 99 -8.81 -8.13 12.74
CA SER A 99 -7.73 -8.97 12.21
C SER A 99 -6.42 -8.19 12.08
N ILE A 100 -5.31 -8.88 12.33
CA ILE A 100 -3.97 -8.30 12.31
C ILE A 100 -3.14 -8.94 11.20
N LEU A 101 -2.63 -8.08 10.32
CA LEU A 101 -1.68 -8.41 9.27
C LEU A 101 -0.25 -8.17 9.76
N LYS A 102 0.59 -9.20 9.64
CA LYS A 102 2.00 -9.19 10.05
C LYS A 102 2.90 -9.72 8.95
N PHE A 103 4.15 -9.28 8.94
CA PHE A 103 5.18 -9.75 8.02
C PHE A 103 6.37 -10.27 8.81
N SER A 104 6.76 -11.53 8.57
CA SER A 104 7.77 -12.19 9.41
C SER A 104 9.17 -12.22 8.82
N LYS A 105 9.31 -12.19 7.48
CA LYS A 105 10.63 -12.23 6.83
C LYS A 105 10.55 -11.77 5.38
N LYS A 106 11.56 -11.05 4.92
CA LYS A 106 11.75 -10.81 3.48
C LYS A 106 12.20 -12.10 2.78
N THR A 107 11.36 -12.61 1.90
CA THR A 107 11.62 -13.81 1.09
C THR A 107 12.12 -13.42 -0.31
N PHE A 108 11.50 -12.42 -0.94
CA PHE A 108 11.89 -11.91 -2.26
C PHE A 108 11.50 -10.44 -2.43
N GLY A 109 12.21 -9.71 -3.30
CA GLY A 109 11.89 -8.32 -3.66
C GLY A 109 12.31 -7.28 -2.62
N MET A 110 11.92 -6.02 -2.83
CA MET A 110 12.32 -4.90 -1.95
C MET A 110 11.15 -4.05 -1.42
N ARG A 111 10.06 -3.94 -2.17
CA ARG A 111 8.85 -3.17 -1.79
C ARG A 111 7.62 -4.03 -1.95
N ALA A 112 6.80 -4.08 -0.91
CA ALA A 112 5.49 -4.72 -0.95
C ALA A 112 4.41 -3.64 -0.99
N TYR A 113 3.27 -3.97 -1.60
CA TYR A 113 2.15 -3.07 -1.75
C TYR A 113 0.91 -3.71 -1.14
N LEU A 114 0.17 -2.94 -0.35
CA LEU A 114 -1.14 -3.31 0.17
C LEU A 114 -2.19 -2.43 -0.50
N SER A 115 -3.14 -3.05 -1.18
CA SER A 115 -4.34 -2.38 -1.69
C SER A 115 -5.57 -2.95 -0.99
N VAL A 116 -6.58 -2.10 -0.80
CA VAL A 116 -7.88 -2.46 -0.23
C VAL A 116 -8.96 -2.14 -1.25
N LYS A 117 -9.99 -2.98 -1.33
CA LYS A 117 -11.12 -2.76 -2.23
C LYS A 117 -11.83 -1.46 -1.86
N GLY A 118 -12.07 -0.62 -2.86
CA GLY A 118 -12.61 0.74 -2.68
C GLY A 118 -11.56 1.81 -2.39
N GLY A 119 -10.28 1.44 -2.31
CA GLY A 119 -9.17 2.38 -2.12
C GLY A 119 -9.06 2.97 -0.71
N PHE A 120 -8.08 3.86 -0.54
CA PHE A 120 -7.89 4.62 0.69
C PHE A 120 -8.52 6.01 0.54
N ARG A 121 -9.24 6.46 1.57
CA ARG A 121 -9.83 7.80 1.58
C ARG A 121 -8.79 8.83 2.02
N ILE A 122 -8.08 9.41 1.05
CA ILE A 122 -6.96 10.33 1.28
C ILE A 122 -7.21 11.64 0.50
N GLU A 123 -6.80 12.76 1.07
CA GLU A 123 -6.81 14.05 0.38
C GLU A 123 -5.67 14.10 -0.65
N LYS A 124 -5.98 14.53 -1.88
CA LYS A 124 -4.99 14.58 -2.96
C LYS A 124 -4.30 15.94 -3.00
N TRP A 125 -2.97 15.92 -3.07
CA TRP A 125 -2.16 17.11 -3.33
C TRP A 125 -1.65 17.11 -4.77
N LEU A 126 -1.99 18.17 -5.51
CA LEU A 126 -1.71 18.30 -6.95
C LEU A 126 -2.22 17.11 -7.77
N GLY A 127 -3.43 16.64 -7.43
CA GLY A 127 -4.11 15.53 -8.13
C GLY A 127 -3.62 14.13 -7.74
N SER A 128 -2.70 13.99 -6.79
CA SER A 128 -2.12 12.71 -6.37
C SER A 128 -2.15 12.53 -4.85
N ALA A 129 -2.36 11.28 -4.43
CA ALA A 129 -2.28 10.80 -3.04
C ALA A 129 -0.89 10.25 -2.67
N SER A 130 0.14 10.47 -3.50
CA SER A 130 1.50 9.98 -3.22
C SER A 130 2.25 10.83 -2.20
N THR A 131 2.74 10.24 -1.13
CA THR A 131 3.60 10.95 -0.19
C THR A 131 4.93 11.35 -0.84
N ASN A 132 5.30 12.63 -0.73
CA ASN A 132 6.61 13.16 -1.08
C ASN A 132 7.41 13.44 0.20
N LEU A 133 8.34 12.54 0.53
CA LEU A 133 9.14 12.62 1.75
C LEU A 133 10.04 13.86 1.81
N SER A 134 10.58 14.32 0.68
CA SER A 134 11.47 15.48 0.65
C SER A 134 10.73 16.81 0.87
N ALA A 135 9.46 16.86 0.50
CA ALA A 135 8.61 18.04 0.65
C ALA A 135 7.63 17.94 1.84
N GLU A 136 7.67 16.83 2.58
CA GLU A 136 6.83 16.54 3.75
C GLU A 136 5.33 16.77 3.49
N ILE A 137 4.88 16.39 2.29
CA ILE A 137 3.49 16.63 1.84
C ILE A 137 2.99 15.45 1.00
N GLY A 138 1.68 15.25 1.06
CA GLY A 138 0.97 14.19 0.34
C GLY A 138 0.78 12.91 1.13
#